data_AF-A0A2M7A843-F1
#
_entry.id   AF-A0A2M7A843-F1
#
_cell.length_a   1.000
_cell.length_b   1.000
_cell.length_c   1.000
_cell.angle_alpha   90.00
_cell.angle_beta   90.00
_cell.angle_gamma   90.00
#
_symmetry.space_group_name_H-M   'P 1'
#
loop_
_entity.id
_entity.type
_entity.pdbx_description
1 polymer ?
#
loop_
_entity_poly.entity_id
_entity_poly.type
_entity_poly.pdbx_seq_one_letter_code
_entity_poly.pdbx_strand_id
1 'polypeptide(L)'
;MKKEKKKLKKRFLRRKVVFLLVLASTFIFPLFSSTYFALGRVEVRGERELSSFELLSLSKIRPRRNLFCLNLRKIRANLQRHPKIKE
;
A
#
# COMPACT_ATOMS: atom_id res chain seq x y z
N MET A 1 -33.14 -32.38 -14.64
CA MET A 1 -33.09 -31.99 -13.20
C MET A 1 -31.69 -31.82 -12.57
N LYS A 2 -30.73 -32.77 -12.65
CA LYS A 2 -29.41 -32.63 -11.95
C LYS A 2 -28.57 -31.42 -12.38
N LYS A 3 -28.60 -31.03 -13.66
CA LYS A 3 -27.82 -29.89 -14.20
C LYS A 3 -28.32 -28.51 -13.72
N GLU A 4 -29.63 -28.33 -13.54
CA GLU A 4 -30.21 -27.07 -13.05
C GLU A 4 -29.91 -26.82 -11.57
N LYS A 5 -30.01 -27.86 -10.74
CA LYS A 5 -29.63 -27.79 -9.32
C LYS A 5 -28.15 -27.40 -9.13
N LYS A 6 -27.25 -27.84 -10.02
CA LYS A 6 -25.82 -27.41 -10.03
C LYS A 6 -25.64 -25.94 -10.41
N LYS A 7 -26.42 -25.41 -11.37
CA LYS A 7 -26.37 -23.98 -11.77
C LYS A 7 -26.86 -23.06 -10.64
N LEU A 8 -27.95 -23.43 -9.96
CA LEU A 8 -28.46 -22.71 -8.79
C LEU A 8 -27.46 -22.68 -7.63
N LYS A 9 -26.84 -23.82 -7.28
CA LYS A 9 -25.78 -23.87 -6.26
C LYS A 9 -24.58 -22.98 -6.60
N LYS A 10 -24.13 -22.96 -7.87
CA LYS A 10 -23.06 -22.05 -8.33
C LYS A 10 -23.45 -20.57 -8.19
N ARG A 11 -24.69 -20.20 -8.52
CA ARG A 11 -25.20 -18.82 -8.34
C ARG A 11 -25.23 -18.44 -6.86
N PHE A 12 -25.66 -19.36 -5.98
CA PHE A 12 -25.69 -19.14 -4.54
C PHE A 12 -24.28 -19.00 -3.95
N LEU A 13 -23.35 -19.84 -4.39
CA LEU A 13 -21.95 -19.76 -3.98
C LEU A 13 -21.29 -18.45 -4.45
N ARG A 14 -21.57 -18.02 -5.69
CA ARG A 14 -21.12 -16.71 -6.19
C ARG A 14 -21.65 -15.57 -5.33
N ARG A 15 -22.94 -15.59 -4.96
CA ARG A 15 -23.53 -14.59 -4.06
C ARG A 15 -22.85 -14.59 -2.69
N LYS A 16 -22.56 -15.76 -2.11
CA LYS A 16 -21.81 -15.86 -0.84
C LYS A 16 -20.39 -15.30 -0.95
N VAL A 17 -19.68 -15.59 -2.05
CA VAL A 17 -18.33 -15.06 -2.29
C VAL A 17 -18.35 -13.54 -2.46
N VAL A 18 -19.29 -13.01 -3.22
CA VAL A 18 -19.46 -11.55 -3.38
C VAL A 18 -19.80 -10.90 -2.04
N PHE A 19 -20.70 -11.50 -1.26
CA PHE A 19 -21.03 -11.00 0.08
C PHE A 19 -19.80 -10.99 0.99
N LEU A 20 -18.99 -12.07 0.98
CA LEU A 20 -17.75 -12.14 1.76
C LEU A 20 -16.73 -11.07 1.32
N LEU A 21 -16.62 -10.81 0.01
CA LEU A 21 -15.74 -9.76 -0.52
C LEU A 21 -16.19 -8.36 -0.09
N VAL A 22 -17.50 -8.09 -0.10
CA VAL A 22 -18.06 -6.82 0.39
C VAL A 22 -17.82 -6.67 1.89
N LEU A 23 -18.00 -7.74 2.66
CA LEU A 23 -17.71 -7.71 4.09
C LEU A 23 -16.22 -7.41 4.33
N ALA A 24 -15.33 -8.14 3.65
CA ALA A 24 -13.90 -7.93 3.75
C ALA A 24 -13.50 -6.49 3.35
N SER A 25 -14.08 -5.95 2.28
CA SER A 25 -13.77 -4.58 1.85
C SER A 25 -14.18 -3.54 2.90
N THR A 26 -15.32 -3.71 3.58
CA THR A 26 -15.73 -2.77 4.64
C THR A 26 -14.75 -2.68 5.81
N PHE A 27 -14.03 -3.77 6.13
CA PHE A 27 -13.00 -3.75 7.18
C PHE A 27 -11.62 -3.34 6.66
N ILE A 28 -11.28 -3.67 5.41
CA ILE A 28 -9.95 -3.44 4.86
C ILE A 28 -9.77 -2.01 4.36
N PHE A 29 -10.79 -1.42 3.71
CA PHE A 29 -10.69 -0.08 3.13
C PHE A 29 -10.34 1.03 4.15
N PRO A 30 -10.93 1.04 5.37
CA PRO A 30 -10.59 2.02 6.40
C PRO A 30 -9.12 1.95 6.85
N LEU A 31 -8.47 0.78 6.76
CA LEU A 31 -7.07 0.60 7.15
C LEU A 31 -6.12 1.44 6.29
N PHE A 32 -6.49 1.77 5.04
CA PHE A 32 -5.70 2.62 4.14
C PHE A 32 -5.81 4.12 4.47
N SER A 33 -6.91 4.55 5.09
CA SER A 33 -7.13 5.94 5.52
C SER A 33 -6.79 6.15 6.99
N SER A 34 -6.57 5.07 7.73
CA SER A 34 -6.29 5.08 9.16
C SER A 34 -4.94 5.75 9.47
N THR A 35 -4.94 6.58 10.51
CA THR A 35 -3.74 7.19 11.09
C THR A 35 -2.90 6.19 11.90
N TYR A 36 -3.46 5.03 12.27
CA TYR A 36 -2.73 3.97 12.98
C TYR A 36 -1.53 3.43 12.18
N PHE A 37 -1.62 3.44 10.85
CA PHE A 37 -0.53 3.03 9.96
C PHE A 37 0.18 4.23 9.33
N ALA A 38 0.02 5.42 9.91
CA ALA A 38 0.77 6.58 9.47
C ALA A 38 2.26 6.38 9.76
N LEU A 39 3.10 6.76 8.79
CA LEU A 39 4.54 6.85 9.00
C LEU A 39 4.85 7.80 10.17
N GLY A 40 5.33 7.24 11.28
CA GLY A 40 5.72 7.98 12.47
C GLY A 40 7.12 8.59 12.36
N ARG A 41 8.14 7.76 12.09
CA ARG A 41 9.53 8.19 11.94
C ARG A 41 10.14 7.55 10.70
N VAL A 42 10.89 8.34 9.94
CA VAL A 42 11.73 7.84 8.84
C VAL A 42 13.17 8.04 9.27
N GLU A 43 13.92 6.95 9.41
CA GLU A 43 15.34 6.99 9.71
C GLU A 43 16.14 6.80 8.42
N VAL A 44 17.07 7.74 8.19
CA VAL A 44 18.07 7.62 7.13
C VAL A 44 19.34 7.11 7.77
N ARG A 45 19.90 6.00 7.26
CA ARG A 45 21.15 5.40 7.76
C ARG A 45 22.14 5.26 6.62
N GLY A 46 23.42 5.54 6.90
CA GLY A 46 24.52 5.36 5.95
C GLY A 46 24.91 6.60 5.14
N GLU A 47 24.20 7.73 5.28
CA GLU A 47 24.49 8.93 4.49
C GLU A 47 25.48 9.86 5.20
N ARG A 48 26.55 10.27 4.51
CA ARG A 48 27.54 11.24 5.02
C ARG A 48 27.44 12.63 4.39
N GLU A 49 26.79 12.75 3.22
CA GLU A 49 26.83 13.99 2.41
C GLU A 49 25.48 14.71 2.26
N LEU A 50 24.36 14.02 2.38
CA LEU A 50 23.02 14.60 2.23
C LEU A 50 22.29 14.69 3.56
N SER A 51 21.67 15.83 3.83
CA SER A 51 20.82 15.99 5.01
C SER A 51 19.62 15.06 4.93
N SER A 52 19.20 14.52 6.08
CA SER A 52 17.99 13.69 6.18
C SER A 52 16.76 14.39 5.58
N PHE A 53 16.71 15.73 5.66
CA PHE A 53 15.64 16.54 5.08
C PHE A 53 15.66 16.53 3.54
N GLU A 54 16.84 16.61 2.93
CA GLU A 54 16.99 16.58 1.46
C GLU A 54 16.60 15.21 0.90
N LEU A 55 16.96 14.13 1.58
CA LEU A 55 16.57 12.77 1.19
C LEU A 55 15.07 12.53 1.32
N LEU A 56 14.43 13.09 2.36
CA LEU A 56 12.98 13.04 2.52
C LEU A 56 12.25 13.85 1.45
N SER A 57 12.80 15.01 1.07
CA SER A 57 12.33 15.83 -0.05
C SER A 57 12.43 15.08 -1.39
N LEU A 58 13.59 14.50 -1.68
CA LEU A 58 13.87 13.75 -2.92
C LEU A 58 13.00 12.50 -3.04
N SER A 59 12.82 11.76 -1.95
CA SER A 59 11.97 10.56 -1.92
C SER A 59 10.48 10.87 -2.11
N LYS A 60 10.07 12.15 -1.99
CA LYS A 60 8.67 12.62 -2.01
C LYS A 60 7.80 11.90 -0.98
N ILE A 61 8.40 11.45 0.13
CA ILE A 61 7.67 10.85 1.25
C ILE A 61 7.10 11.99 2.08
N ARG A 62 5.77 12.08 2.14
CA ARG A 62 5.12 13.00 3.07
C ARG A 62 4.98 12.34 4.44
N PRO A 63 5.32 13.03 5.54
CA PRO A 63 4.99 12.55 6.88
C PRO A 63 3.46 12.38 7.01
N ARG A 64 3.03 11.44 7.86
CA ARG A 64 1.62 11.03 8.04
C ARG A 64 0.95 10.29 6.88
N ARG A 65 1.69 9.90 5.83
CA ARG A 65 1.14 9.01 4.81
C ARG A 65 1.03 7.58 5.36
N ASN A 66 -0.04 6.89 5.01
CA ASN A 66 -0.25 5.50 5.39
C ASN A 66 0.82 4.59 4.74
N LEU A 67 1.40 3.68 5.52
CA LEU A 67 2.40 2.69 5.11
C LEU A 67 1.95 1.87 3.89
N PHE A 68 0.67 1.51 3.82
CA PHE A 68 0.12 0.73 2.70
C PHE A 68 0.09 1.50 1.38
N CYS A 69 0.19 2.83 1.42
CA CYS A 69 0.23 3.68 0.23
C CYS A 69 1.66 4.01 -0.22
N LEU A 70 2.68 3.43 0.41
CA LEU A 70 4.07 3.64 0.03
C LEU A 70 4.48 2.75 -1.13
N ASN A 71 5.18 3.33 -2.10
CA ASN A 71 5.76 2.61 -3.21
C ASN A 71 7.28 2.72 -3.15
N LEU A 72 7.92 1.69 -2.60
CA LEU A 72 9.37 1.62 -2.43
C LEU A 72 10.12 1.71 -3.76
N ARG A 73 9.57 1.13 -4.84
CA ARG A 73 10.18 1.23 -6.18
C ARG A 73 10.20 2.67 -6.68
N LYS A 74 9.11 3.41 -6.49
CA LYS A 74 9.02 4.83 -6.84
C LYS A 74 9.95 5.68 -5.98
N ILE A 75 10.06 5.37 -4.69
CA ILE A 75 10.98 6.04 -3.76
C ILE A 75 12.43 5.82 -4.21
N ARG A 76 12.84 4.58 -4.50
CA ARG A 76 14.17 4.24 -5.02
C ARG A 76 14.46 4.96 -6.33
N ALA A 77 13.53 4.91 -7.28
CA ALA A 77 13.69 5.58 -8.57
C ALA A 77 13.81 7.11 -8.43
N ASN A 78 13.11 7.73 -7.48
CA ASN A 78 13.24 9.16 -7.21
C ASN A 78 14.60 9.49 -6.57
N LEU A 79 15.09 8.65 -5.65
CA LEU A 79 16.39 8.83 -5.00
C LEU A 79 17.55 8.64 -5.99
N GLN A 80 17.52 7.60 -6.82
CA GLN A 80 18.55 7.32 -7.83
C GLN A 80 18.64 8.37 -8.95
N ARG A 81 17.63 9.24 -9.11
CA ARG A 81 17.73 10.40 -10.01
C ARG A 81 18.69 11.45 -9.48
N HIS A 82 19.04 11.42 -8.20
CA HIS A 82 19.99 12.36 -7.64
C HIS A 82 21.42 11.90 -7.96
N PRO A 83 22.27 12.76 -8.57
CA PRO A 83 23.59 12.36 -9.08
C PRO A 83 24.56 11.88 -7.99
N LYS A 84 24.30 12.26 -6.72
CA LYS A 84 25.10 11.84 -5.56
C LYS A 84 24.69 10.49 -4.95
N ILE A 85 23.55 9.93 -5.37
CA ILE A 85 23.04 8.66 -4.84
C ILE A 85 23.35 7.56 -5.87
N LYS A 86 24.50 6.91 -5.70
CA LYS A 86 24.90 5.72 -6.48
C LYS A 86 24.56 4.44 -5.71
N GLU A 87 24.26 3.37 -6.44
CA GLU A 87 23.95 2.04 -5.88
C GLU A 87 25.08 1.47 -5.02
#